data_AF-F4W9Z0-F1
#
_entry.id   AF-F4W9Z0-F1
#
_cell.length_a   1.000
_cell.length_b   1.000
_cell.length_c   1.000
_cell.angle_alpha   90.00
_cell.angle_beta   90.00
_cell.angle_gamma   90.00
#
_symmetry.space_group_name_H-M   'P 1'
#
loop_
_entity.id
_entity.type
_entity.pdbx_description
1 polymer ?
#
loop_
_entity_poly.entity_id
_entity_poly.type
_entity_poly.pdbx_seq_one_letter_code
_entity_poly.pdbx_strand_id
1 'polypeptide(L)'
;MLRKWSTYLETLKWEVLPHPPYSPDVALSDYHLFRSMAYELADQHFRSYEEVKNWIDSWIASKDDQFFRRGIRMLPERWEKVVASDGQYFES
;
A
#
# COMPACT_ATOMS: atom_id res chain seq x y z
N MET A 1 -9.53 -18.60 -12.86
CA MET A 1 -8.38 -17.92 -12.21
C MET A 1 -8.68 -17.49 -10.78
N LEU A 2 -9.75 -16.74 -10.50
CA LEU A 2 -10.13 -16.31 -9.13
C LEU A 2 -10.32 -17.44 -8.11
N ARG A 3 -10.93 -18.56 -8.53
CA ARG A 3 -11.19 -19.72 -7.65
C ARG A 3 -9.92 -20.38 -7.10
N LYS A 4 -8.84 -20.39 -7.88
CA LYS A 4 -7.55 -20.99 -7.47
C LYS A 4 -6.86 -20.16 -6.38
N TRP A 5 -6.97 -18.84 -6.46
CA TRP A 5 -6.38 -17.92 -5.48
C TRP A 5 -7.14 -17.95 -4.14
N SER A 6 -8.48 -17.99 -4.16
CA SER A 6 -9.29 -18.13 -2.93
C SER A 6 -8.90 -19.38 -2.16
N THR A 7 -8.88 -20.53 -2.83
CA THR A 7 -8.52 -21.82 -2.21
C THR A 7 -7.09 -21.84 -1.65
N TYR A 8 -6.16 -21.09 -2.27
CA TYR A 8 -4.80 -20.96 -1.75
C TYR A 8 -4.76 -20.16 -0.44
N LEU A 9 -5.47 -19.02 -0.37
CA LEU A 9 -5.56 -18.21 0.86
C LEU A 9 -6.25 -18.98 2.01
N GLU A 10 -7.29 -19.75 1.68
CA GLU A 10 -7.96 -20.65 2.62
C GLU A 10 -7.00 -21.72 3.18
N THR A 11 -6.13 -22.28 2.33
CA THR A 11 -5.10 -23.25 2.74
C THR A 11 -4.09 -22.63 3.71
N LEU A 12 -3.72 -21.36 3.49
CA LEU A 12 -2.85 -20.60 4.38
C LEU A 12 -3.54 -20.13 5.68
N LYS A 13 -4.88 -20.29 5.76
CA LYS A 13 -5.73 -19.79 6.86
C LYS A 13 -5.59 -18.27 7.06
N TRP A 14 -5.38 -17.53 5.98
CA TRP A 14 -5.30 -16.07 6.04
C TRP A 14 -6.70 -15.47 5.97
N GLU A 15 -6.99 -14.55 6.89
CA GLU A 15 -8.19 -13.74 6.84
C GLU A 15 -8.05 -12.69 5.74
N VAL A 16 -9.02 -12.65 4.83
CA VAL A 16 -9.08 -11.66 3.76
C VAL A 16 -9.97 -10.52 4.22
N LEU A 17 -9.37 -9.36 4.49
CA LEU A 17 -10.12 -8.16 4.85
C LEU A 17 -10.93 -7.66 3.63
N PRO A 18 -12.20 -7.24 3.83
CA PRO A 18 -13.00 -6.66 2.75
C PRO A 18 -12.33 -5.37 2.26
N HIS A 19 -12.20 -5.23 0.95
CA HIS A 19 -11.66 -4.04 0.32
C HIS A 19 -12.63 -3.50 -0.74
N PRO A 20 -13.12 -2.27 -0.60
CA PRO A 20 -14.05 -1.69 -1.57
C PRO A 20 -13.38 -1.46 -2.93
N PRO A 21 -14.14 -1.57 -4.05
CA PRO A 21 -13.62 -1.24 -5.37
C PRO A 21 -13.17 0.23 -5.45
N TYR A 22 -12.05 0.48 -6.14
CA TYR A 22 -11.52 1.81 -6.42
C TYR A 22 -11.19 2.66 -5.18
N SER A 23 -10.70 2.06 -4.09
CA SER A 23 -10.40 2.80 -2.85
C SER A 23 -8.90 2.82 -2.50
N PRO A 24 -8.05 3.47 -3.33
CA PRO A 24 -6.61 3.59 -3.04
C PRO A 24 -6.34 4.43 -1.78
N ASP A 25 -7.27 5.31 -1.40
CA ASP A 25 -7.28 6.12 -0.19
C ASP A 25 -7.35 5.28 1.10
N VAL A 26 -7.79 4.01 1.04
CA VAL A 26 -7.74 3.07 2.18
C VAL A 26 -6.74 1.93 1.99
N ALA A 27 -6.10 1.83 0.82
CA ALA A 27 -5.05 0.86 0.56
C ALA A 27 -3.70 1.38 1.09
N LEU A 28 -3.16 0.74 2.14
CA LEU A 28 -1.88 1.11 2.76
C LEU A 28 -0.73 1.25 1.75
N SER A 29 -0.68 0.33 0.79
CA SER A 29 0.33 0.35 -0.27
C SER A 29 0.27 1.65 -1.07
N ASP A 30 -0.93 2.14 -1.37
CA ASP A 30 -1.13 3.23 -2.30
C ASP A 30 -0.97 4.58 -1.60
N TYR A 31 -1.70 4.82 -0.50
CA TYR A 31 -1.69 6.13 0.15
C TYR A 31 -0.41 6.44 0.93
N HIS A 32 0.37 5.42 1.34
CA HIS A 32 1.56 5.60 2.19
C HIS A 32 2.84 5.12 1.50
N LEU A 33 2.94 3.82 1.19
CA LEU A 33 4.18 3.22 0.71
C LEU A 33 4.58 3.76 -0.67
N PHE A 34 3.71 3.56 -1.67
CA PHE A 34 3.95 3.99 -3.05
C PHE A 34 3.87 5.50 -3.20
N ARG A 35 3.03 6.19 -2.41
CA ARG A 35 3.04 7.65 -2.36
C ARG A 35 4.42 8.18 -1.96
N SER A 36 5.01 7.64 -0.90
CA SER A 36 6.36 8.01 -0.45
C SER A 36 7.43 7.65 -1.49
N MET A 37 7.35 6.43 -2.04
CA MET A 37 8.29 5.94 -3.05
C MET A 37 8.25 6.78 -4.34
N ALA A 38 7.06 7.19 -4.80
CA ALA A 38 6.88 7.97 -6.02
C ALA A 38 7.58 9.34 -5.94
N TYR A 39 7.58 9.98 -4.77
CA TYR A 39 8.30 11.24 -4.57
C TYR A 39 9.81 11.06 -4.77
N GLU A 40 10.39 9.97 -4.27
CA GLU A 40 11.83 9.70 -4.42
C GLU A 40 12.19 9.16 -5.80
N LEU A 41 11.25 8.50 -6.48
CA LEU A 41 11.42 7.99 -7.84
C LEU A 41 11.37 9.09 -8.91
N ALA A 42 10.74 10.23 -8.63
CA ALA A 42 10.47 11.27 -9.62
C ALA A 42 11.73 11.75 -10.37
N ASP A 43 12.88 11.76 -9.70
CA ASP A 43 14.16 12.21 -10.26
C ASP A 43 15.11 11.06 -10.66
N GLN A 44 14.67 9.81 -10.53
CA GLN A 44 15.52 8.64 -10.81
C GLN A 44 15.45 8.21 -12.27
N HIS A 45 16.61 7.88 -12.85
CA HIS A 45 16.72 7.32 -14.18
C HIS A 45 17.52 6.03 -14.12
N PHE A 46 16.86 4.90 -14.39
CA PHE A 46 17.47 3.58 -14.37
C PHE A 46 17.75 3.09 -15.78
N ARG A 47 18.90 2.42 -15.96
CA ARG A 47 19.34 1.85 -17.25
C ARG A 47 19.13 0.35 -17.33
N SER A 48 18.82 -0.30 -16.22
CA SER A 48 18.62 -1.75 -16.15
C SER A 48 17.62 -2.14 -15.09
N TYR A 49 17.08 -3.36 -15.23
CA TYR A 49 16.25 -3.98 -14.20
C TYR A 49 16.99 -4.15 -12.87
N GLU A 50 18.29 -4.46 -12.92
CA GLU A 50 19.11 -4.66 -11.73
C GLU A 50 19.26 -3.37 -10.92
N GLU A 51 19.41 -2.22 -11.60
CA GLU A 51 19.41 -0.91 -10.94
C GLU A 51 18.08 -0.61 -10.24
N VAL A 52 16.94 -0.90 -10.89
CA VAL A 52 15.61 -0.72 -10.27
C VAL A 52 15.49 -1.59 -9.03
N LYS A 53 15.86 -2.87 -9.12
CA LYS A 53 15.77 -3.81 -8.00
C LYS A 53 16.63 -3.35 -6.83
N ASN A 54 17.90 -3.02 -7.08
CA ASN A 54 18.83 -2.58 -6.04
C ASN A 54 18.38 -1.28 -5.38
N TRP A 55 17.78 -0.36 -6.15
CA TRP A 55 17.20 0.87 -5.62
C TRP A 55 16.01 0.57 -4.71
N ILE A 56 15.07 -0.28 -5.11
CA ILE A 56 13.91 -0.66 -4.28
C ILE A 56 14.37 -1.33 -2.99
N ASP A 57 15.30 -2.29 -3.07
CA ASP A 57 15.82 -3.01 -1.91
C ASP A 57 16.47 -2.01 -0.92
N SER A 58 17.27 -1.08 -1.42
CA SER A 58 17.91 -0.03 -0.62
C SER A 58 16.90 0.95 -0.02
N TRP A 59 15.90 1.34 -0.79
CA TRP A 59 14.85 2.27 -0.35
C TRP A 59 14.04 1.66 0.79
N ILE A 60 13.60 0.40 0.66
CA ILE A 60 12.86 -0.31 1.72
C ILE A 60 13.73 -0.43 2.98
N ALA A 61 14.99 -0.83 2.83
CA ALA A 61 15.93 -0.96 3.96
C ALA A 61 16.25 0.39 4.65
N SER A 62 16.10 1.51 3.94
CA SER A 62 16.29 2.85 4.51
C SER A 62 15.15 3.30 5.42
N LYS A 63 13.96 2.69 5.32
CA LYS A 63 12.79 3.08 6.12
C LYS A 63 12.84 2.41 7.48
N ASP A 64 12.64 3.21 8.52
CA ASP A 64 12.54 2.69 9.88
C ASP A 64 11.19 1.98 10.14
N ASP A 65 11.14 1.19 11.22
CA ASP A 65 9.91 0.49 11.63
C ASP A 65 8.72 1.44 11.87
N GLN A 66 8.97 2.67 12.32
CA GLN A 66 7.91 3.65 12.59
C GLN A 66 7.27 4.13 11.29
N PHE A 67 8.00 4.19 10.18
CA PHE A 67 7.44 4.49 8.87
C PHE A 67 6.33 3.49 8.52
N PHE A 68 6.59 2.18 8.61
CA PHE A 68 5.59 1.16 8.29
C PHE A 68 4.46 1.12 9.32
N ARG A 69 4.78 1.22 10.61
CA ARG A 69 3.77 1.26 11.69
C ARG A 69 2.83 2.45 11.56
N ARG A 70 3.34 3.62 11.16
CA ARG A 70 2.54 4.84 10.97
C ARG A 70 1.50 4.63 9.88
N GLY A 71 1.90 4.08 8.73
CA GLY A 71 0.97 3.78 7.64
C GLY A 71 -0.20 2.93 8.15
N ILE A 72 0.08 1.80 8.80
CA ILE A 72 -0.98 0.91 9.33
C ILE A 72 -1.87 1.64 10.36
N ARG A 73 -1.28 2.44 11.24
CA ARG A 73 -2.00 3.17 12.30
C ARG A 73 -2.90 4.29 11.77
N MET A 74 -2.73 4.73 10.54
CA MET A 74 -3.61 5.72 9.90
C MET A 74 -4.90 5.11 9.33
N LEU A 75 -5.02 3.78 9.25
CA LEU A 75 -6.21 3.12 8.71
C LEU A 75 -7.50 3.51 9.44
N PRO A 76 -7.58 3.52 10.79
CA PRO A 76 -8.81 3.90 11.49
C PRO A 76 -9.26 5.33 11.15
N GLU A 77 -8.34 6.30 11.15
CA GLU A 77 -8.65 7.70 10.79
C GLU A 77 -9.17 7.80 9.34
N ARG A 78 -8.56 7.05 8.41
CA ARG A 78 -9.01 7.01 7.01
C ARG A 78 -10.40 6.37 6.88
N TRP A 79 -10.68 5.30 7.61
CA TRP A 79 -12.02 4.69 7.63
C TRP A 79 -13.07 5.65 8.19
N GLU A 80 -12.75 6.39 9.25
CA GLU A 80 -13.62 7.43 9.79
C GLU A 80 -13.92 8.50 8.73
N LYS A 81 -12.93 8.93 7.96
CA LYS A 81 -13.12 9.88 6.85
C LYS A 81 -14.01 9.32 5.74
N VAL A 82 -13.84 8.05 5.35
CA VAL A 82 -14.73 7.37 4.38
C VAL A 82 -16.18 7.38 4.86
N VAL A 83 -16.40 7.07 6.14
CA VAL A 83 -17.76 7.04 6.70
C VAL A 83 -18.34 8.46 6.76
N ALA A 84 -17.54 9.44 7.20
CA ALA A 84 -17.96 10.84 7.27
C ALA A 84 -18.22 11.47 5.89
N SER A 85 -17.63 10.93 4.83
CA SER A 85 -17.83 11.37 3.44
C SER A 85 -18.92 10.59 2.70
N ASP A 86 -19.70 9.75 3.40
CA ASP A 86 -20.69 8.85 2.78
C ASP A 86 -20.09 7.99 1.65
N GLY A 87 -18.85 7.54 1.82
CA GLY A 87 -18.11 6.72 0.86
C GLY A 87 -17.48 7.50 -0.30
N GLN A 88 -17.54 8.84 -0.29
CA GLN A 88 -16.82 9.66 -1.28
C GLN A 88 -15.33 9.75 -0.94
N TYR A 89 -14.51 10.07 -1.95
CA TYR A 89 -13.10 10.36 -1.73
C TYR A 89 -12.90 11.57 -0.80
N PHE A 90 -11.79 11.57 -0.07
CA PHE A 90 -11.42 12.64 0.85
C PHE A 90 -9.95 13.04 0.65
N GLU A 91 -9.61 14.26 1.04
CA GLU A 91 -8.23 14.74 1.00
C GLU A 91 -7.40 14.11 2.13
N SER A 92 -6.17 13.72 1.77
CA SER A 92 -5.21 13.09 2.68
C SER A 92 -4.38 14.10 3.45
#